data_AF-A0A1Q9P6M9-F1
#
_entry.id   AF-A0A1Q9P6M9-F1
#
_cell.length_a   1.000
_cell.length_b   1.000
_cell.length_c   1.000
_cell.angle_alpha   90.00
_cell.angle_beta   90.00
_cell.angle_gamma   90.00
#
_symmetry.space_group_name_H-M   'P 1'
#
loop_
_entity.id
_entity.type
_entity.pdbx_description
1 polymer ?
#
loop_
_entity_poly.entity_id
_entity_poly.type
_entity_poly.pdbx_seq_one_letter_code
_entity_poly.pdbx_strand_id
1 'polypeptide(L)'
;KKPIKCKCGNTWLPLEVPTNKEWNFVSPMPDKDGNVTITRMASWTCPKCGKSKTGAKGKTKGEFKEEDTPKYKIEFAISSGKEFSISELAEGTGFDIDNIKKIIPMYLKKKNLKGKIDGDQFIPG
;
A
#
# COMPACT_ATOMS: atom_id res chain seq x y z
N LYS A 1 5.03 15.57 7.32
CA LYS A 1 3.96 14.62 7.72
C LYS A 1 3.45 15.03 9.10
N LYS A 2 2.14 14.99 9.37
CA LYS A 2 1.62 15.36 10.71
C LYS A 2 1.93 14.25 11.71
N PRO A 3 2.54 14.55 12.87
CA PRO A 3 2.81 13.54 13.89
C PRO A 3 1.52 13.10 14.59
N ILE A 4 1.44 11.82 14.93
CA ILE A 4 0.31 11.23 15.66
C ILE A 4 0.56 11.43 17.16
N LYS A 5 -0.33 12.19 17.82
CA LYS A 5 -0.27 12.41 19.26
C LYS A 5 -1.22 11.47 19.99
N CYS A 6 -0.68 10.71 20.93
CA CYS A 6 -1.46 9.88 21.84
C CYS A 6 -1.88 10.64 23.09
N LYS A 7 -2.97 10.19 23.73
CA LYS A 7 -3.51 10.78 24.95
C LYS A 7 -2.57 10.64 26.15
N CYS A 8 -1.61 9.72 26.10
CA CYS A 8 -0.54 9.59 27.12
C CYS A 8 0.62 10.59 26.94
N GLY A 9 0.53 11.51 25.98
CA GLY A 9 1.58 12.47 25.67
C GLY A 9 2.63 11.98 24.68
N ASN A 10 2.69 10.67 24.39
CA ASN A 10 3.60 10.14 23.38
C ASN A 10 3.20 10.62 21.98
N THR A 11 4.20 10.96 21.16
CA THR A 11 4.01 11.44 19.80
C THR A 11 4.97 10.70 18.88
N TRP A 12 4.49 10.21 17.74
CA TRP A 12 5.31 9.49 16.76
C TRP A 12 4.92 9.86 15.34
N LEU A 13 5.82 9.64 14.39
CA LEU A 13 5.50 9.75 12.98
C LEU A 13 4.77 8.49 12.50
N PRO A 14 3.82 8.63 11.55
CA PRO A 14 3.00 7.52 11.05
C PRO A 14 3.79 6.40 10.34
N LEU A 15 5.09 6.60 10.08
CA LEU A 15 6.01 5.60 9.49
C LEU A 15 6.88 4.90 10.54
N GLU A 16 7.05 5.46 11.73
CA GLU A 16 7.95 4.92 12.77
C GLU A 16 7.33 3.74 13.52
N VAL A 17 5.99 3.69 13.57
CA VAL A 17 5.25 2.66 14.29
C VAL A 17 4.49 1.80 13.29
N PRO A 18 4.53 0.46 13.40
CA PRO A 18 3.75 -0.41 12.53
C PRO A 18 2.25 -0.14 12.69
N THR A 19 1.55 -0.10 11.56
CA THR A 19 0.11 0.08 11.50
C THR A 19 -0.60 -1.25 11.70
N ASN A 20 -1.58 -1.32 12.60
CA ASN A 20 -2.42 -2.51 12.80
C ASN A 20 -3.44 -2.66 11.68
N LYS A 21 -4.04 -1.56 11.23
CA LYS A 21 -5.09 -1.55 10.21
C LYS A 21 -4.97 -0.28 9.38
N GLU A 22 -5.15 -0.42 8.07
CA GLU A 22 -5.16 0.70 7.14
C GLU A 22 -6.46 0.67 6.33
N TRP A 23 -7.03 1.84 6.07
CA TRP A 23 -8.19 1.98 5.20
C TRP A 23 -8.17 3.35 4.52
N ASN A 24 -8.85 3.44 3.39
CA ASN A 24 -8.93 4.68 2.64
C ASN A 24 -10.24 5.40 2.96
N PHE A 25 -10.13 6.66 3.35
CA PHE A 25 -11.27 7.56 3.52
C PHE A 25 -11.33 8.48 2.31
N VAL A 26 -12.34 8.29 1.47
CA VAL A 26 -12.56 9.10 0.27
C VAL A 26 -13.52 10.23 0.63
N SER A 27 -13.09 11.48 0.45
CA SER A 27 -13.98 12.62 0.64
C SER A 27 -15.07 12.61 -0.45
N PRO A 28 -16.36 12.69 -0.07
CA PRO A 28 -17.47 12.62 -1.04
C PRO A 28 -17.58 13.87 -1.92
N MET A 29 -16.93 14.97 -1.51
CA MET A 29 -16.92 16.23 -2.26
C MET A 29 -15.69 16.28 -3.18
N PRO A 30 -15.86 16.28 -4.51
CA PRO A 30 -14.77 16.55 -5.44
C PRO A 30 -14.33 18.02 -5.33
N ASP A 31 -13.03 18.26 -5.50
CA ASP A 31 -12.45 19.61 -5.58
C ASP A 31 -12.91 20.31 -6.89
N LYS A 32 -12.65 21.61 -7.05
CA LYS A 32 -13.07 22.41 -8.25
C LYS A 32 -12.66 21.79 -9.60
N ASP A 33 -11.70 20.89 -9.58
CA ASP A 33 -11.10 20.19 -10.72
C ASP A 33 -11.62 18.74 -10.89
N GLY A 34 -12.67 18.34 -10.16
CA GLY A 34 -13.25 16.99 -10.21
C GLY A 34 -12.50 15.93 -9.41
N ASN A 35 -11.36 16.28 -8.79
CA ASN A 35 -10.52 15.35 -8.04
C ASN A 35 -11.10 15.00 -6.66
N VAL A 36 -11.17 13.71 -6.33
CA VAL A 36 -11.52 13.25 -4.99
C VAL A 36 -10.28 13.21 -4.09
N THR A 37 -10.43 13.67 -2.84
CA THR A 37 -9.35 13.56 -1.86
C THR A 37 -9.43 12.22 -1.16
N ILE A 38 -8.41 11.38 -1.34
CA ILE A 38 -8.28 10.09 -0.67
C ILE A 38 -7.31 10.25 0.49
N THR A 39 -7.82 10.11 1.71
CA THR A 39 -7.01 10.11 2.92
C THR A 39 -6.78 8.66 3.36
N ARG A 40 -5.54 8.17 3.24
CA ARG A 40 -5.17 6.86 3.79
C ARG A 40 -5.10 6.99 5.31
N MET A 41 -6.09 6.42 5.98
CA MET A 41 -6.17 6.32 7.42
C MET A 41 -5.48 5.05 7.89
N ALA A 42 -4.90 5.10 9.07
CA ALA A 42 -4.39 3.92 9.73
C ALA A 42 -4.60 3.98 11.23
N SER A 43 -4.58 2.81 11.85
CA SER A 43 -4.59 2.61 13.29
C SER A 43 -3.23 2.08 13.74
N TRP A 44 -2.67 2.70 14.77
CA TRP A 44 -1.43 2.33 15.43
C TRP A 44 -1.68 1.95 16.87
N THR A 45 -0.82 1.10 17.42
CA THR A 45 -0.77 0.86 18.87
C THR A 45 0.30 1.77 19.45
N CYS A 46 -0.06 2.57 20.45
CA CYS A 46 0.91 3.45 21.10
C CYS A 46 2.02 2.64 21.77
N PRO A 47 3.31 2.83 21.42
CA PRO A 47 4.40 2.04 22.00
C PRO A 47 4.61 2.31 23.49
N LYS A 48 4.15 3.47 24.00
CA LYS A 48 4.31 3.86 25.40
C LYS A 48 3.21 3.35 26.33
N CYS A 49 1.99 3.15 25.84
CA CYS A 49 0.83 2.85 26.69
C CYS A 49 -0.13 1.78 26.15
N GLY A 50 0.18 1.17 25.00
CA GLY A 50 -0.63 0.11 24.40
C GLY A 50 -1.98 0.55 23.83
N LYS A 51 -2.37 1.83 23.94
CA LYS A 51 -3.66 2.31 23.45
C LYS A 51 -3.68 2.47 21.93
N SER A 52 -4.77 2.04 21.30
CA SER A 52 -4.99 2.19 19.86
C SER A 52 -5.27 3.64 19.49
N LYS A 53 -4.64 4.12 18.43
CA LYS A 53 -4.82 5.47 17.88
C LYS A 53 -4.97 5.43 16.38
N THR A 54 -5.97 6.14 15.89
CA THR A 54 -6.26 6.25 14.47
C THR A 54 -5.89 7.64 13.97
N GLY A 55 -5.39 7.74 12.75
CA GLY A 55 -5.05 9.01 12.11
C GLY A 55 -4.71 8.86 10.63
N ALA A 56 -4.50 9.99 9.96
CA ALA A 56 -4.12 10.01 8.56
C ALA A 56 -2.62 9.66 8.40
N LYS A 57 -2.34 8.56 7.70
CA LYS A 57 -0.99 8.15 7.29
C LYS A 57 -0.52 8.94 6.07
N GLY A 58 -1.46 9.27 5.17
CA GLY A 58 -1.19 10.06 3.96
C GLY A 58 -2.46 10.64 3.35
N LYS A 59 -2.29 11.65 2.50
CA LYS A 59 -3.34 12.24 1.67
C LYS A 59 -2.87 12.23 0.22
N THR A 60 -3.71 11.71 -0.67
CA THR A 60 -3.55 11.78 -2.11
C THR A 60 -4.77 12.52 -2.68
N LYS A 61 -4.52 13.44 -3.62
CA LYS A 61 -5.56 14.06 -4.44
C LYS A 61 -5.50 13.37 -5.80
N GLY A 62 -6.62 12.82 -6.27
CA GLY A 62 -6.68 12.20 -7.60
C GLY A 62 -7.97 11.42 -7.80
N GLU A 63 -8.26 11.09 -9.06
CA GLU A 63 -9.32 10.14 -9.41
C GLU A 63 -9.13 8.82 -8.65
N PHE A 64 -10.23 8.20 -8.23
CA PHE A 64 -10.19 6.83 -7.70
C PHE A 64 -9.85 5.89 -8.85
N LYS A 65 -8.56 5.74 -9.12
CA LYS A 65 -8.08 4.69 -9.99
C LYS A 65 -7.85 3.47 -9.09
N GLU A 66 -8.54 2.37 -9.42
CA GLU A 66 -8.33 1.04 -8.82
C GLU A 66 -6.82 0.67 -8.77
N GLU A 67 -6.05 1.34 -9.64
CA GLU A 67 -4.59 1.47 -9.77
C GLU A 67 -3.77 1.68 -8.48
N ASP A 68 -4.31 2.32 -7.44
CA ASP A 68 -3.50 2.64 -6.25
C ASP A 68 -3.52 1.53 -5.18
N THR A 69 -4.33 0.48 -5.37
CA THR A 69 -4.34 -0.65 -4.44
C THR A 69 -3.12 -1.55 -4.64
N PRO A 70 -2.52 -2.12 -3.58
CA PRO A 70 -1.38 -3.02 -3.72
C PRO A 70 -1.75 -4.26 -4.57
N LYS A 71 -3.00 -4.70 -4.48
CA LYS A 71 -3.56 -5.74 -5.34
C LYS A 71 -3.49 -5.36 -6.81
N TYR A 72 -3.97 -4.17 -7.17
CA TYR A 72 -3.92 -3.72 -8.56
C TYR A 72 -2.48 -3.54 -9.03
N LYS A 73 -1.59 -2.92 -8.22
CA LYS A 73 -0.18 -2.74 -8.63
C LYS A 73 0.49 -4.07 -8.96
N ILE A 74 0.23 -5.11 -8.17
CA ILE A 74 0.72 -6.48 -8.44
C ILE A 74 0.06 -7.04 -9.71
N GLU A 75 -1.26 -6.95 -9.86
CA GLU A 75 -1.95 -7.44 -11.06
C GLU A 75 -1.50 -6.72 -12.33
N PHE A 76 -1.30 -5.41 -12.26
CA PHE A 76 -0.84 -4.57 -13.36
C PHE A 76 0.59 -4.93 -13.74
N ALA A 77 1.51 -5.04 -12.78
CA ALA A 77 2.88 -5.43 -13.06
C ALA A 77 2.96 -6.79 -13.76
N ILE A 78 2.19 -7.78 -13.28
CA ILE A 78 2.15 -9.13 -13.87
C ILE A 78 1.45 -9.11 -15.24
N SER A 79 0.37 -8.35 -15.39
CA SER A 79 -0.41 -8.29 -16.64
C SER A 79 0.18 -7.36 -17.70
N SER A 80 1.11 -6.47 -17.33
CA SER A 80 1.77 -5.55 -18.25
C SER A 80 2.74 -6.28 -19.18
N GLY A 81 3.14 -7.53 -18.84
CA GLY A 81 4.03 -8.33 -19.67
C GLY A 81 5.43 -7.74 -19.80
N LYS A 82 5.83 -6.89 -18.84
CA LYS A 82 7.17 -6.30 -18.75
C LYS A 82 7.93 -6.94 -17.60
N GLU A 83 9.25 -6.99 -17.74
CA GLU A 83 10.13 -7.29 -16.63
C GLU A 83 10.03 -6.21 -15.55
N PHE A 84 10.01 -6.62 -14.29
CA PHE A 84 10.01 -5.68 -13.16
C PHE A 84 10.76 -6.25 -11.96
N SER A 85 11.33 -5.36 -11.15
CA SER A 85 12.01 -5.72 -9.90
C SER A 85 10.99 -5.94 -8.78
N ILE A 86 11.14 -7.06 -8.09
CA ILE A 86 10.29 -7.45 -6.95
C ILE A 86 10.51 -6.48 -5.78
N SER A 87 11.75 -6.01 -5.59
CA SER A 87 12.09 -5.00 -4.58
C SER A 87 11.32 -3.70 -4.78
N GLU A 88 11.25 -3.18 -6.01
CA GLU A 88 10.49 -1.97 -6.32
C GLU A 88 8.98 -2.17 -6.15
N LEU A 89 8.48 -3.36 -6.50
CA LEU A 89 7.09 -3.73 -6.27
C LEU A 89 6.77 -3.78 -4.77
N ALA A 90 7.68 -4.33 -3.97
CA ALA A 90 7.57 -4.42 -2.51
C ALA A 90 7.53 -3.02 -1.88
N GLU A 91 8.43 -2.12 -2.27
CA GLU A 91 8.44 -0.73 -1.81
C GLU A 91 7.18 0.04 -2.22
N GLY A 92 6.73 -0.11 -3.47
CA GLY A 92 5.55 0.57 -4.00
C GLY A 92 4.22 0.07 -3.43
N THR A 93 4.19 -1.14 -2.86
CA THR A 93 3.01 -1.78 -2.26
C THR A 93 3.04 -1.78 -0.73
N GLY A 94 4.22 -1.60 -0.12
CA GLY A 94 4.44 -1.68 1.33
C GLY A 94 4.42 -3.11 1.88
N PHE A 95 4.63 -4.12 1.03
CA PHE A 95 4.70 -5.53 1.42
C PHE A 95 6.15 -6.00 1.49
N ASP A 96 6.39 -7.02 2.30
CA ASP A 96 7.68 -7.70 2.33
C ASP A 96 7.95 -8.44 1.01
N ILE A 97 9.21 -8.44 0.58
CA ILE A 97 9.68 -9.12 -0.64
C ILE A 97 9.27 -10.59 -0.63
N ASP A 98 9.34 -11.26 0.52
CA ASP A 98 8.98 -12.68 0.67
C ASP A 98 7.49 -12.92 0.44
N ASN A 99 6.64 -11.98 0.90
CA ASN A 99 5.21 -12.02 0.64
C ASN A 99 4.92 -11.81 -0.86
N ILE A 100 5.59 -10.84 -1.50
CA ILE A 100 5.41 -10.60 -2.94
C ILE A 100 5.80 -11.85 -3.75
N LYS A 101 6.92 -12.49 -3.42
CA LYS A 101 7.40 -13.73 -4.06
C LYS A 101 6.39 -14.89 -3.97
N LYS A 102 5.62 -14.97 -2.88
CA LYS A 102 4.54 -15.96 -2.71
C LYS A 102 3.28 -15.60 -3.49
N ILE A 103 2.98 -14.31 -3.61
CA ILE A 103 1.76 -13.80 -4.24
C ILE A 103 1.84 -13.91 -5.77
N ILE A 104 2.97 -13.55 -6.38
CA ILE A 104 3.17 -13.58 -7.84
C ILE A 104 2.77 -14.93 -8.48
N PRO A 105 3.27 -16.11 -8.04
CA PRO A 105 2.92 -17.39 -8.65
C PRO A 105 1.44 -17.76 -8.46
N MET A 106 0.80 -17.33 -7.36
CA MET A 106 -0.66 -17.49 -7.19
C MET A 106 -1.44 -16.71 -8.26
N TYR A 107 -1.01 -15.47 -8.56
CA TYR A 107 -1.65 -14.65 -9.58
C TYR A 107 -1.39 -15.17 -11.00
N LEU A 108 -0.18 -15.64 -11.29
CA LEU A 108 0.13 -16.32 -12.55
C LEU A 108 -0.80 -17.51 -12.79
N LYS A 109 -0.95 -18.38 -11.78
CA LYS A 109 -1.83 -19.55 -11.84
C LYS A 109 -3.30 -19.15 -12.00
N LYS A 110 -3.75 -18.12 -11.29
CA LYS A 110 -5.14 -17.64 -11.32
C LYS A 110 -5.53 -17.00 -12.65
N LYS A 111 -4.60 -16.31 -13.32
CA LYS A 111 -4.83 -15.62 -14.59
C LYS A 111 -4.31 -16.39 -15.82
N ASN A 112 -3.80 -17.60 -15.62
CA ASN A 112 -3.22 -18.43 -16.67
C ASN A 112 -2.09 -17.72 -17.45
N LEU A 113 -1.29 -16.92 -16.74
CA LEU A 113 -0.17 -16.15 -17.30
C LEU A 113 1.13 -16.94 -17.12
N LYS A 114 2.04 -16.80 -18.09
CA LYS A 114 3.37 -17.41 -18.06
C LYS A 114 4.39 -16.39 -17.58
N GLY A 115 5.30 -16.84 -16.73
CA GLY A 115 6.37 -16.01 -16.19
C GLY A 115 7.16 -16.76 -15.14
N LYS A 116 8.39 -16.33 -14.92
CA LYS A 116 9.30 -16.89 -13.92
C LYS A 116 9.88 -15.77 -13.06
N ILE A 117 10.15 -16.10 -11.81
CA ILE A 117 10.93 -15.22 -10.92
C ILE A 117 12.37 -15.68 -11.02
N ASP A 118 13.27 -14.77 -11.38
CA ASP A 118 14.71 -14.98 -11.44
C ASP A 118 15.38 -14.02 -10.44
N GLY A 119 15.71 -14.53 -9.24
CA GLY A 119 16.31 -13.74 -8.17
C GLY A 119 15.40 -12.63 -7.63
N ASP A 120 15.70 -11.38 -8.02
CA ASP A 120 14.94 -10.17 -7.70
C ASP A 120 14.02 -9.73 -8.85
N GLN A 121 14.13 -10.33 -10.03
CA GLN A 121 13.39 -9.90 -11.21
C GLN A 121 12.26 -10.87 -11.53
N PHE A 122 11.12 -10.32 -11.93
CA PHE A 122 10.06 -11.09 -12.59
C PHE A 122 10.25 -11.00 -14.11
N ILE A 123 10.31 -12.16 -14.76
CA ILE A 123 10.44 -12.28 -16.21
C ILE A 123 9.13 -12.88 -16.75
N PRO A 124 8.32 -12.12 -17.53
CA PRO A 124 7.14 -12.65 -18.20
C PRO A 124 7.54 -13.70 -19.25
N GLY A 125 6.68 -14.69 -19.50
CA GLY A 125 6.95 -15.80 -20.42
C GLY A 125 5.79 -16.13 -21.35
#